data_AF-A0A9R1XBR8-F1
#
_entry.id   AF-A0A9R1XBR8-F1
#
_cell.length_a   1.000
_cell.length_b   1.000
_cell.length_c   1.000
_cell.angle_alpha   90.00
_cell.angle_beta   90.00
_cell.angle_gamma   90.00
#
_symmetry.space_group_name_H-M   'P 1'
#
loop_
_entity.id
_entity.type
_entity.pdbx_description
1 polymer ?
#
loop_
_entity_poly.entity_id
_entity_poly.type
_entity_poly.pdbx_seq_one_letter_code
_entity_poly.pdbx_strand_id
1 'polypeptide(L)'
;MKRSLKVDHNCARNFKFGSLVTYTWNGSHYTKEIVQSQKTSVKKLRVKVMTNFGIHLSMGQCRRAKKYELNLVEGSLVEHYCKLWLYDHEI
;
A
#
# COMPACT_ATOMS: atom_id res chain seq x y z
N MET A 1 -23.64 39.65 -12.12
CA MET A 1 -23.43 38.45 -12.97
C MET A 1 -23.92 37.22 -12.22
N LYS A 2 -25.17 36.78 -12.45
CA LYS A 2 -25.77 35.62 -11.76
C LYS A 2 -25.19 34.33 -12.35
N ARG A 3 -24.58 33.47 -11.54
CA ARG A 3 -24.23 32.10 -11.95
C ARG A 3 -25.51 31.28 -11.88
N SER A 4 -26.07 30.93 -13.03
CA SER A 4 -27.22 30.02 -13.12
C SER A 4 -26.80 28.63 -12.61
N LEU A 5 -27.48 28.12 -11.58
CA LEU A 5 -27.37 26.71 -11.20
C LEU A 5 -27.94 25.87 -12.34
N LYS A 6 -27.09 25.10 -13.02
CA LYS A 6 -27.53 24.15 -14.06
C LYS A 6 -28.36 23.05 -13.40
N VAL A 7 -29.55 22.76 -13.93
CA VAL A 7 -30.47 21.73 -13.42
C VAL A 7 -29.84 20.33 -13.55
N ASP A 8 -29.28 20.03 -14.72
CA ASP A 8 -28.42 18.87 -14.91
C ASP A 8 -27.00 19.20 -14.44
N HIS A 9 -26.68 18.69 -13.25
CA HIS A 9 -25.36 18.77 -12.68
C HIS A 9 -24.86 17.36 -12.42
N ASN A 10 -23.90 16.88 -13.21
CA ASN A 10 -23.16 15.67 -12.89
C ASN A 10 -22.10 15.99 -11.80
N CYS A 11 -22.53 16.56 -10.66
CA CYS A 11 -21.67 16.81 -9.50
C CYS A 11 -21.41 15.55 -8.69
N ALA A 12 -21.69 14.36 -9.25
CA ALA A 12 -21.08 13.15 -8.74
C ALA A 12 -19.56 13.37 -8.81
N ARG A 13 -18.96 13.66 -7.66
CA ARG A 13 -17.50 13.69 -7.53
C ARG A 13 -17.04 12.35 -8.10
N ASN A 14 -16.18 12.37 -9.12
CA ASN A 14 -15.54 11.16 -9.64
C ASN A 14 -14.82 10.49 -8.47
N PHE A 15 -15.50 9.59 -7.79
CA PHE A 15 -15.07 9.06 -6.51
C PHE A 15 -14.02 8.00 -6.78
N LYS A 16 -12.76 8.40 -6.64
CA LYS A 16 -11.63 7.50 -6.85
C LYS A 16 -11.45 6.68 -5.58
N PHE A 17 -11.92 5.43 -5.58
CA PHE A 17 -11.67 4.48 -4.49
C PHE A 17 -10.20 4.39 -4.07
N GLY A 18 -9.25 4.69 -4.97
CA GLY A 18 -7.82 4.76 -4.67
C GLY A 18 -7.41 5.79 -3.62
N SER A 19 -8.25 6.78 -3.26
CA SER A 19 -7.97 7.70 -2.14
C SER A 19 -8.44 7.19 -0.78
N LEU A 20 -9.41 6.26 -0.75
CA LEU A 20 -9.81 5.55 0.48
C LEU A 20 -8.79 4.50 0.87
N VAL A 21 -8.10 3.94 -0.12
CA VAL A 21 -7.20 2.81 0.07
C VAL A 21 -5.86 3.32 0.55
N THR A 22 -5.54 3.03 1.81
CA THR A 22 -4.26 3.40 2.41
C THR A 22 -3.13 2.53 1.85
N TYR A 23 -1.92 3.07 1.88
CA TYR A 23 -0.73 2.29 1.50
C TYR A 23 -0.48 1.11 2.46
N THR A 24 -0.94 1.20 3.72
CA THR A 24 -0.87 0.12 4.71
C THR A 24 -1.78 -1.05 4.35
N TRP A 25 -3.00 -0.78 3.90
CA TRP A 25 -3.94 -1.82 3.44
C TRP A 25 -3.38 -2.55 2.20
N ASN A 26 -2.82 -1.81 1.24
CA ASN A 26 -2.18 -2.44 0.08
C ASN A 26 -0.94 -3.26 0.47
N GLY A 27 -0.12 -2.76 1.41
CA GLY A 27 1.08 -3.46 1.89
C GLY A 27 0.71 -4.83 2.48
N SER A 28 -0.27 -4.83 3.38
CA SER A 28 -0.71 -6.03 4.10
C SER A 28 -1.31 -7.12 3.19
N HIS A 29 -2.07 -6.76 2.14
CA HIS A 29 -2.57 -7.75 1.18
C HIS A 29 -1.47 -8.40 0.33
N TYR A 30 -0.35 -7.71 0.15
CA TYR A 30 0.73 -8.14 -0.73
C TYR A 30 2.05 -8.37 0.00
N THR A 31 2.07 -8.45 1.34
CA THR A 31 3.27 -8.62 2.16
C THR A 31 4.16 -9.75 1.66
N LYS A 32 3.59 -10.96 1.52
CA LYS A 32 4.34 -12.14 1.08
C LYS A 32 4.95 -11.93 -0.31
N GLU A 33 4.17 -11.39 -1.24
CA GLU A 33 4.67 -11.12 -2.58
C GLU A 33 5.75 -10.04 -2.58
N ILE A 34 5.59 -8.96 -1.82
CA ILE A 34 6.56 -7.87 -1.74
C ILE A 34 7.90 -8.36 -1.18
N VAL A 35 7.85 -9.21 -0.14
CA VAL A 35 9.04 -9.79 0.50
C VAL A 35 9.70 -10.83 -0.39
N GLN A 36 8.94 -11.82 -0.88
CA GLN A 36 9.48 -12.93 -1.67
C GLN A 36 9.91 -12.50 -3.08
N SER A 37 9.23 -11.49 -3.65
CA SER A 37 9.50 -10.98 -4.99
C SER A 37 9.93 -9.52 -4.93
N GLN A 38 11.06 -9.27 -4.25
CA GLN A 38 11.65 -7.92 -4.11
C GLN A 38 11.84 -7.21 -5.48
N LYS A 39 12.04 -7.99 -6.56
CA LYS A 39 12.13 -7.51 -7.96
C LYS A 39 10.79 -7.14 -8.60
N THR A 40 9.64 -7.41 -7.97
CA THR A 40 8.33 -7.05 -8.51
C THR A 40 8.23 -5.54 -8.62
N SER A 41 8.02 -5.07 -9.85
CA SER A 41 7.94 -3.66 -10.14
C SER A 41 6.67 -3.07 -9.56
N VAL A 42 6.73 -1.81 -9.15
CA VAL A 42 5.58 -1.03 -8.67
C VAL A 42 4.45 -1.02 -9.71
N LYS A 43 4.79 -1.09 -11.01
CA LYS A 43 3.80 -1.18 -12.09
C LYS A 43 3.02 -2.49 -12.04
N LYS A 44 3.70 -3.62 -11.80
CA LYS A 44 3.04 -4.93 -11.66
C LYS A 44 2.12 -4.96 -10.44
N LEU A 45 2.56 -4.41 -9.30
CA LEU A 45 1.72 -4.31 -8.10
C LEU A 45 0.44 -3.49 -8.39
N ARG A 46 0.59 -2.35 -9.08
CA ARG A 46 -0.55 -1.52 -9.48
C ARG A 46 -1.55 -2.27 -10.36
N VAL A 47 -1.06 -3.02 -11.35
CA VAL A 47 -1.91 -3.83 -12.23
C VAL A 47 -2.63 -4.91 -11.43
N LYS A 48 -1.94 -5.64 -10.55
CA LYS A 48 -2.57 -6.66 -9.70
C LYS A 48 -3.68 -6.09 -8.82
N VAL A 49 -3.45 -4.94 -8.17
CA VAL A 49 -4.48 -4.31 -7.34
C VAL A 49 -5.69 -3.90 -8.19
N MET A 50 -5.45 -3.36 -9.38
CA MET A 50 -6.54 -3.01 -10.30
C MET A 50 -7.31 -4.25 -10.76
N THR A 51 -6.62 -5.34 -11.12
CA THR A 51 -7.25 -6.59 -11.58
C THR A 51 -8.03 -7.28 -10.47
N ASN A 52 -7.49 -7.33 -9.25
CA ASN A 52 -8.10 -8.07 -8.15
C ASN A 52 -9.23 -7.30 -7.47
N PHE A 53 -9.13 -5.98 -7.39
CA PHE A 53 -10.04 -5.16 -6.59
C PHE A 53 -10.75 -4.06 -7.38
N GLY A 54 -10.44 -3.86 -8.66
CA GLY A 54 -10.99 -2.75 -9.46
C GLY A 54 -10.50 -1.37 -9.02
N ILE A 55 -9.46 -1.31 -8.18
CA ILE A 55 -8.99 -0.06 -7.55
C ILE A 55 -7.85 0.54 -8.37
N HIS A 56 -8.06 1.77 -8.85
CA HIS A 56 -7.00 2.55 -9.47
C HIS A 56 -6.11 3.23 -8.43
N LEU A 57 -4.95 2.63 -8.17
CA LEU A 57 -3.92 3.24 -7.35
C LEU A 57 -3.01 4.18 -8.17
N SER A 58 -2.46 5.20 -7.50
CA SER A 58 -1.35 5.97 -8.04
C SER A 58 -0.02 5.21 -7.85
N MET A 59 0.96 5.52 -8.69
CA MET A 59 2.30 4.95 -8.55
C MET A 59 2.96 5.31 -7.21
N GLY A 60 2.68 6.52 -6.68
CA GLY A 60 3.18 6.96 -5.37
C GLY A 60 2.59 6.16 -4.21
N GLN A 61 1.31 5.76 -4.29
CA GLN A 61 0.71 4.88 -3.28
C GLN A 61 1.37 3.49 -3.30
N CYS A 62 1.58 2.92 -4.49
CA CYS A 62 2.22 1.62 -4.63
C CYS A 62 3.69 1.64 -4.15
N ARG A 63 4.44 2.73 -4.41
CA ARG A 63 5.81 2.93 -3.90
C ARG A 63 5.84 2.98 -2.37
N ARG A 64 4.94 3.77 -1.77
CA ARG A 64 4.84 3.89 -0.31
C ARG A 64 4.45 2.58 0.35
N ALA A 65 3.50 1.85 -0.24
CA ALA A 65 3.09 0.52 0.25
C ALA A 65 4.29 -0.44 0.26
N LYS A 66 5.03 -0.51 -0.86
CA LYS A 66 6.23 -1.34 -0.95
C LYS A 66 7.31 -0.96 0.07
N LYS A 67 7.60 0.34 0.23
CA LYS A 67 8.59 0.82 1.19
C LYS A 67 8.17 0.51 2.63
N TYR A 68 6.91 0.78 2.98
CA TYR A 68 6.37 0.54 4.31
C TYR A 68 6.51 -0.93 4.70
N GLU A 69 6.15 -1.83 3.79
CA GLU A 69 6.20 -3.26 4.04
C GLU A 69 7.63 -3.78 4.25
N LEU A 70 8.57 -3.33 3.43
CA LEU A 70 9.98 -3.71 3.58
C LEU A 70 10.54 -3.23 4.92
N ASN A 71 10.23 -2.00 5.33
CA ASN A 71 10.64 -1.45 6.61
C ASN A 71 10.02 -2.22 7.79
N LEU A 72 8.77 -2.65 7.67
CA LEU A 72 8.09 -3.43 8.71
C LEU A 72 8.77 -4.78 8.92
N VAL A 73 9.11 -5.46 7.82
CA VAL A 73 9.80 -6.75 7.85
C VAL A 73 11.21 -6.60 8.41
N GLU A 74 11.96 -5.58 7.99
CA GLU A 74 13.28 -5.26 8.54
C GLU A 74 13.22 -4.98 10.05
N GLY A 75 12.27 -4.17 10.52
CA GLY A 75 12.05 -3.92 11.95
C GLY A 75 11.75 -5.21 12.72
N SER A 76 10.86 -6.05 12.19
CA SER A 76 10.53 -7.34 12.83
C SER A 76 11.72 -8.30 12.93
N LEU A 77 12.64 -8.28 11.95
CA LEU A 77 13.86 -9.07 11.97
C LEU A 77 14.83 -8.57 13.04
N VAL A 78 15.03 -7.25 13.13
CA VAL A 78 15.86 -6.63 14.17
C VAL A 78 15.35 -7.03 15.55
N GLU A 79 14.06 -6.89 15.81
CA GLU A 79 13.44 -7.27 17.09
C GLU A 79 13.62 -8.77 17.39
N HIS A 80 13.46 -9.63 16.38
CA HIS A 80 13.66 -11.08 16.53
C HIS A 80 15.11 -11.42 16.92
N TYR A 81 16.10 -10.85 16.22
CA TYR A 81 17.51 -11.08 16.53
C TYR A 81 17.90 -10.52 17.90
N CYS A 82 17.36 -9.36 18.31
CA CYS A 82 17.56 -8.83 19.65
C CYS A 82 17.08 -9.82 20.73
N LYS A 83 15.94 -10.50 20.53
CA LYS A 83 15.46 -11.51 21.49
C LYS A 83 16.37 -12.73 21.56
N LEU A 84 16.85 -13.22 20.42
CA LEU A 84 17.81 -14.34 20.40
C LEU A 84 19.11 -13.99 21.16
N TRP A 85 19.60 -12.76 20.99
CA TRP A 85 20.77 -12.28 21.71
C TRP A 85 20.54 -12.23 23.23
N LEU A 86 19.36 -11.80 23.67
CA LEU A 86 19.01 -11.79 25.09
C LEU A 86 18.97 -13.21 25.68
N TYR A 87 18.41 -14.18 24.94
CA TYR A 87 18.40 -15.59 25.36
C TYR A 87 19.80 -16.18 25.55
N ASP A 88 20.75 -15.83 24.68
CA ASP A 88 22.15 -16.28 24.81
C ASP A 88 22.81 -15.76 26.10
N HIS A 89 22.42 -14.56 26.53
CA HIS A 89 22.94 -13.91 27.73
C HIS A 89 22.22 -14.34 29.04
N GLU A 90 21.23 -15.23 28.95
CA GLU A 90 20.55 -15.85 30.09
C GLU A 90 21.23 -17.16 30.56
N ILE A 91 22.28 -17.63 29.85
CA ILE A 91 23.10 -18.83 30.17
C ILE A 91 24.46 -18.41 30.73
#